data_AF-Q865L2-F1
#
_entry.id   AF-Q865L2-F1
#
_cell.length_a   1.000
_cell.length_b   1.000
_cell.length_c   1.000
_cell.angle_alpha   90.00
_cell.angle_beta   90.00
_cell.angle_gamma   90.00
#
_symmetry.space_group_name_H-M   'P 1'
#
loop_
_entity.id
_entity.type
_entity.pdbx_description
1 polymer ?
#
loop_
_entity_poly.entity_id
_entity_poly.type
_entity_poly.pdbx_seq_one_letter_code
_entity_poly.pdbx_strand_id
1 'polypeptide(L)' 'LVINGKAITIFQERDPANIKWGDAGAEYVVESTGVFTTMEKAGAHLKGGAKRVIISA' A
#
# COMPACT_ATOMS: atom_id res chain seq x y z
N LEU A 1 9.73 -2.90 11.71
CA LEU A 1 9.96 -1.74 12.60
C LEU A 1 9.06 -1.89 13.82
N VAL A 2 9.45 -1.44 15.01
CA VAL A 2 8.59 -1.49 16.21
C VAL A 2 8.56 -0.12 16.87
N ILE A 3 7.35 0.42 17.10
CA ILE A 3 7.14 1.73 17.74
C ILE A 3 6.14 1.56 18.87
N ASN A 4 6.48 1.98 20.09
CA ASN A 4 5.63 1.86 21.29
C ASN A 4 5.06 0.44 21.48
N GLY A 5 5.89 -0.59 21.27
CA GLY A 5 5.50 -1.99 21.36
C GLY A 5 4.65 -2.52 20.20
N LYS A 6 4.33 -1.69 19.20
CA LYS A 6 3.57 -2.10 18.01
C LYS A 6 4.50 -2.41 16.86
N ALA A 7 4.44 -3.64 16.36
CA ALA A 7 5.18 -4.04 15.17
C ALA A 7 4.55 -3.45 13.90
N ILE A 8 5.39 -2.98 12.99
CA ILE A 8 5.05 -2.41 11.69
C ILE A 8 5.75 -3.24 10.63
N THR A 9 4.95 -3.83 9.74
CA THR A 9 5.40 -4.58 8.57
C THR A 9 5.98 -3.61 7.54
N ILE A 10 7.15 -3.94 7.00
CA ILE A 10 7.84 -3.14 5.99
C ILE A 10 8.06 -4.02 4.77
N PHE A 11 7.78 -3.47 3.60
CA PHE A 11 8.02 -4.09 2.30
C PHE A 11 8.99 -3.23 1.50
N GLN A 12 9.71 -3.85 0.56
CA GLN A 12 10.60 -3.15 -0.37
C GLN A 12 10.30 -3.64 -1.79
N GLU A 13 9.17 -3.21 -2.31
CA GLU A 13 8.70 -3.58 -3.64
C GLU A 13 8.60 -2.34 -4.52
N ARG A 14 8.96 -2.50 -5.80
CA ARG A 14 8.80 -1.44 -6.80
C ARG A 14 7.40 -1.44 -7.42
N ASP A 15 6.82 -2.63 -7.59
CA ASP A 15 5.45 -2.79 -8.07
C ASP A 15 4.49 -2.92 -6.89
N PRO A 16 3.52 -1.99 -6.73
CA PRO A 16 2.56 -2.05 -5.63
C PRO A 16 1.67 -3.29 -5.62
N ALA A 17 1.52 -3.98 -6.76
CA ALA A 17 0.74 -5.21 -6.85
C ALA A 17 1.40 -6.39 -6.13
N ASN A 18 2.72 -6.36 -5.95
CA ASN A 18 3.46 -7.42 -5.24
C ASN A 18 3.42 -7.26 -3.72
N ILE A 19 3.00 -6.09 -3.24
CA ILE A 19 2.91 -5.84 -1.80
C ILE A 19 1.67 -6.55 -1.26
N LYS A 20 1.89 -7.47 -0.31
CA LYS A 20 0.84 -8.26 0.31
C LYS A 20 0.09 -7.46 1.39
N TRP A 21 -0.65 -6.45 0.96
CA TRP A 21 -1.46 -5.59 1.83
C TRP A 21 -2.47 -6.39 2.65
N GLY A 22 -3.10 -7.39 2.03
CA GLY A 22 -4.05 -8.28 2.70
C GLY A 22 -3.43 -9.01 3.89
N ASP A 23 -2.25 -9.59 3.70
CA ASP A 23 -1.51 -10.32 4.75
C ASP A 23 -1.06 -9.38 5.88
N ALA A 24 -0.76 -8.12 5.56
CA ALA A 24 -0.42 -7.09 6.54
C ALA A 24 -1.65 -6.51 7.26
N GLY A 25 -2.87 -6.89 6.87
CA GLY A 25 -4.12 -6.35 7.42
C GLY A 25 -4.43 -4.90 6.98
N ALA A 26 -3.81 -4.42 5.90
CA ALA A 26 -3.98 -3.06 5.42
C ALA A 26 -5.25 -2.91 4.56
N GLU A 27 -6.30 -2.32 5.12
CA GLU A 27 -7.55 -2.06 4.39
C GLU A 27 -7.49 -0.81 3.52
N TYR A 28 -6.80 0.22 4.00
CA TYR A 28 -6.61 1.49 3.32
C TYR A 28 -5.14 1.68 3.00
N VAL A 29 -4.85 2.09 1.76
CA VAL A 29 -3.50 2.46 1.34
C VAL A 29 -3.50 3.93 0.94
N VAL A 30 -2.54 4.68 1.48
CA VAL A 30 -2.26 6.06 1.07
C VAL A 30 -1.10 6.03 0.10
N GLU A 31 -1.40 6.27 -1.17
CA GLU A 31 -0.42 6.30 -2.24
C GLU A 31 0.25 7.68 -2.28
N SER A 32 1.47 7.71 -1.73
CA SER A 32 2.23 8.93 -1.44
C SER A 32 3.59 8.98 -2.14
N THR A 33 3.84 8.08 -3.10
CA THR A 33 5.06 8.10 -3.91
C THR A 33 5.04 9.19 -4.99
N GLY A 34 3.85 9.67 -5.36
CA GLY A 34 3.65 10.62 -6.46
C GLY A 34 3.75 10.01 -7.86
N VAL A 35 3.99 8.69 -7.98
CA VAL A 35 4.15 8.00 -9.27
C VAL A 35 2.83 7.39 -9.77
N PHE A 36 2.00 6.90 -8.86
CA PHE A 36 0.75 6.19 -9.16
C PHE A 36 -0.48 7.10 -8.95
N THR A 37 -0.53 8.24 -9.65
CA THR A 37 -1.52 9.31 -9.43
C THR A 37 -2.82 9.17 -10.23
N THR A 38 -2.96 8.10 -11.01
CA THR A 38 -4.17 7.81 -11.79
C THR A 38 -4.88 6.60 -11.22
N MET A 39 -6.21 6.52 -11.35
CA MET A 39 -7.00 5.37 -10.91
C MET A 39 -6.45 4.03 -11.41
N GLU A 40 -6.03 3.95 -12.67
CA GLU A 40 -5.50 2.72 -13.27
C GLU A 40 -4.20 2.27 -12.61
N LYS A 41 -3.24 3.19 -12.46
CA LYS A 41 -1.95 2.94 -11.79
C LYS A 41 -2.11 2.62 -10.30
N ALA A 42 -2.91 3.40 -9.58
CA ALA A 42 -3.21 3.18 -8.17
C ALA A 42 -4.01 1.88 -7.93
N GLY A 43 -4.73 1.40 -8.95
CA GLY A 43 -5.41 0.11 -8.91
C GLY A 43 -4.49 -1.08 -8.64
N ALA A 44 -3.17 -0.94 -8.85
CA ALA A 44 -2.19 -1.97 -8.52
C ALA A 44 -2.24 -2.39 -7.04
N HIS A 45 -2.49 -1.46 -6.11
CA HIS A 45 -2.59 -1.79 -4.68
C HIS A 45 -3.78 -2.70 -4.35
N LEU A 46 -4.87 -2.60 -5.12
CA LEU A 46 -6.04 -3.46 -4.94
C LEU A 46 -5.70 -4.92 -5.24
N LYS A 47 -4.80 -5.17 -6.21
CA LYS A 47 -4.31 -6.52 -6.52
C LYS A 47 -3.49 -7.11 -5.38
N GLY A 48 -2.78 -6.27 -4.63
CA GLY A 48 -2.06 -6.65 -3.41
C GLY A 48 -2.97 -6.92 -2.19
N GLY A 49 -4.29 -6.74 -2.34
CA GLY A 49 -5.28 -7.03 -1.29
C GLY A 49 -5.75 -5.82 -0.48
N ALA A 50 -5.37 -4.60 -0.87
CA ALA A 50 -5.94 -3.39 -0.29
C ALA A 50 -7.42 -3.23 -0.68
N LYS A 51 -8.25 -2.66 0.21
CA LYS A 51 -9.68 -2.44 -0.07
C LYS A 51 -9.96 -1.07 -0.68
N ARG A 52 -9.19 -0.05 -0.28
CA ARG A 52 -9.33 1.33 -0.73
C ARG A 52 -7.96 1.99 -0.89
N VAL A 53 -7.84 2.87 -1.88
CA VAL A 53 -6.61 3.62 -2.15
C VAL A 53 -6.93 5.12 -2.16
N ILE A 54 -6.11 5.91 -1.48
CA ILE A 54 -6.19 7.37 -1.42
C ILE A 54 -4.91 7.92 -2.06
N ILE A 55 -5.07 8.75 -3.09
CA ILE A 55 -3.94 9.38 -3.79
C ILE A 55 -3.71 10.75 -3.15
N SER A 56 -2.48 11.03 -2.72
CA SER A 56 -2.14 12.26 -1.97
C SER A 56 -1.38 13.31 -2.80
N ALA A 57 -1.53 13.30 -4.13
CA ALA A 57 -0.80 14.15 -5.07
C ALA A 57 -1.72 14.64 -6.20
#